data_AF-A0AA39YFK7-F1
#
_entry.id   AF-A0AA39YFK7-F1
#
_cell.length_a   1.000
_cell.length_b   1.000
_cell.length_c   1.000
_cell.angle_alpha   90.00
_cell.angle_beta   90.00
_cell.angle_gamma   90.00
#
_symmetry.space_group_name_H-M   'P 1'
#
loop_
_entity.id
_entity.type
_entity.pdbx_description
1 polymer ?
#
loop_
_entity_poly.entity_id
_entity_poly.type
_entity_poly.pdbx_seq_one_letter_code
_entity_poly.pdbx_strand_id
1 'polypeptide(L)'
;MLSSTLSLLTLTTLAQAHLAAWAPGMYCRNGSNPDSDDQNNNLPVGPLYDLPQSSWWFQADRGCDKLPPPADEFLSIPAGGAFTVEIANNRAFTTLSYDGAMVSEWPDGAEHPEDWAGEWDGKECLPDGGFMHAQNRSMAAGTAWAIAYESDVAMVEMEDLVVFSVLEQ
;
A
#
# COMPACT_ATOMS: atom_id res chain seq x y z
N MET A 1 34.82 -37.45 23.58
CA MET A 1 33.52 -36.77 23.66
C MET A 1 33.69 -35.38 23.09
N LEU A 2 33.36 -35.17 21.82
CA LEU A 2 33.17 -33.82 21.26
C LEU A 2 31.89 -33.87 20.45
N SER A 3 30.84 -33.28 21.00
CA SER A 3 29.55 -33.11 20.33
C SER A 3 29.65 -31.84 19.50
N SER A 4 29.75 -31.96 18.18
CA SER A 4 29.64 -30.82 17.26
C SER A 4 28.17 -30.53 17.01
N THR A 5 27.63 -29.52 17.67
CA THR A 5 26.33 -28.93 17.36
C THR A 5 26.48 -28.06 16.11
N LEU A 6 25.90 -28.49 14.99
CA LEU A 6 25.79 -27.72 13.76
C LEU A 6 24.51 -26.86 13.84
N SER A 7 24.66 -25.57 14.06
CA SER A 7 23.54 -24.62 14.02
C SER A 7 23.11 -24.38 12.57
N LEU A 8 21.90 -24.81 12.23
CA LEU A 8 21.28 -24.55 10.93
C LEU A 8 20.69 -23.12 10.95
N LEU A 9 21.29 -22.20 10.21
CA LEU A 9 20.77 -20.85 10.02
C LEU A 9 19.70 -20.90 8.92
N THR A 10 18.43 -20.92 9.30
CA THR A 10 17.32 -20.78 8.35
C THR A 10 17.25 -19.33 7.89
N LEU A 11 17.70 -19.05 6.66
CA LEU A 11 17.38 -17.79 5.99
C LEU A 11 15.89 -17.84 5.62
N THR A 12 15.04 -17.25 6.45
CA THR A 12 13.67 -16.91 6.06
C THR A 12 13.74 -15.74 5.10
N THR A 13 13.44 -15.97 3.82
CA THR A 13 13.18 -14.88 2.87
C THR A 13 11.91 -14.17 3.34
N LEU A 14 12.06 -12.93 3.80
CA LEU A 14 10.90 -12.10 4.16
C LEU A 14 10.29 -11.62 2.84
N ALA A 15 9.02 -11.94 2.61
CA ALA A 15 8.30 -11.38 1.47
C ALA A 15 8.25 -9.85 1.65
N GLN A 16 8.86 -9.09 0.75
CA GLN A 16 8.98 -7.65 0.85
C GLN A 16 8.15 -6.91 -0.22
N ALA A 17 6.93 -7.41 -0.48
CA ALA A 17 6.02 -6.82 -1.46
C ALA A 17 4.78 -6.20 -0.79
N HIS A 18 4.95 -4.96 -0.34
CA HIS A 18 3.98 -4.26 0.50
C HIS A 18 3.73 -2.87 -0.06
N LEU A 19 2.49 -2.58 -0.43
CA LEU A 19 2.08 -1.32 -1.02
C LEU A 19 0.77 -0.85 -0.41
N ALA A 20 0.58 0.47 -0.38
CA ALA A 20 -0.72 1.08 -0.14
C ALA A 20 -1.03 2.10 -1.24
N ALA A 21 -2.31 2.34 -1.49
CA ALA A 21 -2.76 3.51 -2.25
C ALA A 21 -2.81 4.71 -1.31
N TRP A 22 -1.87 5.64 -1.49
CA TRP A 22 -1.78 6.89 -0.78
C TRP A 22 -2.59 7.95 -1.51
N ALA A 23 -3.53 8.57 -0.80
CA ALA A 23 -4.39 9.61 -1.34
C ALA A 23 -4.79 10.61 -0.24
N PRO A 24 -5.10 11.87 -0.60
CA PRO A 24 -5.74 12.79 0.30
C PRO A 24 -7.02 12.20 0.89
N GLY A 25 -7.28 12.42 2.18
CA GLY A 25 -8.49 11.92 2.81
C GLY A 25 -8.47 10.42 3.18
N MET A 26 -7.32 9.73 3.05
CA MET A 26 -7.21 8.36 3.53
C MET A 26 -7.10 8.28 5.06
N TYR A 27 -7.66 7.22 5.64
CA TYR A 27 -7.39 6.85 7.02
C TYR A 27 -5.94 6.40 7.18
N CYS A 28 -5.39 6.51 8.39
CA CYS A 28 -4.01 6.10 8.72
C CYS A 28 -2.89 6.86 7.99
N ARG A 29 -3.20 7.94 7.26
CA ARG A 29 -2.21 8.71 6.49
C ARG A 29 -1.01 9.14 7.35
N ASN A 30 -1.29 9.61 8.56
CA ASN A 30 -0.32 10.21 9.46
C ASN A 30 0.37 9.21 10.42
N GLY A 31 0.17 7.91 10.22
CA GLY A 31 0.71 6.86 11.10
C GLY A 31 -0.18 6.59 12.30
N SER A 32 0.35 5.87 13.30
CA SER A 32 -0.42 5.35 14.44
C SER A 32 -0.71 6.38 15.54
N ASN A 33 -0.03 7.53 15.51
CA ASN A 33 -0.18 8.59 16.52
C ASN A 33 -1.06 9.72 15.96
N PRO A 34 -2.28 9.96 16.50
CA PRO A 34 -3.17 10.99 16.00
C PRO A 34 -2.64 12.43 16.20
N ASP A 35 -1.69 12.62 17.12
CA ASP A 35 -1.11 13.93 17.43
C ASP A 35 0.16 14.24 16.61
N SER A 36 0.53 13.36 15.68
CA SER A 36 1.76 13.47 14.88
C SER A 36 1.47 13.29 13.39
N ASP A 37 2.16 14.05 12.55
CA ASP A 37 2.22 13.81 11.11
C ASP A 37 3.45 12.95 10.79
N ASP A 38 3.31 11.62 10.84
CA ASP A 38 4.40 10.73 10.43
C ASP A 38 4.55 10.72 8.90
N GLN A 39 5.53 11.48 8.42
CA GLN A 39 5.87 11.55 7.00
C GLN A 39 6.59 10.30 6.49
N ASN A 40 7.14 9.47 7.38
CA ASN A 40 7.79 8.19 7.07
C ASN A 40 6.92 7.02 7.53
N ASN A 41 5.67 7.01 7.07
CA ASN A 41 4.67 6.07 7.50
C ASN A 41 4.56 4.89 6.51
N ASN A 42 4.69 3.67 7.03
CA ASN A 42 4.41 2.43 6.31
C ASN A 42 3.32 1.58 6.98
N LEU A 43 2.55 2.14 7.92
CA LEU A 43 1.51 1.40 8.63
C LEU A 43 0.48 0.71 7.70
N PRO A 44 -0.04 1.34 6.62
CA PRO A 44 -1.14 0.75 5.85
C PRO A 44 -0.72 -0.26 4.78
N VAL A 45 0.58 -0.57 4.65
CA VAL A 45 1.14 -1.38 3.53
C VAL A 45 1.10 -2.89 3.79
N GLY A 46 0.83 -3.29 5.05
CA GLY A 46 0.68 -4.67 5.48
C GLY A 46 -0.45 -5.39 4.72
N PRO A 47 -0.22 -6.54 4.06
CA PRO A 47 -1.30 -7.30 3.44
C PRO A 47 -2.28 -7.79 4.52
N LEU A 48 -3.54 -7.90 4.12
CA LEU A 48 -4.61 -8.44 4.95
C LEU A 48 -4.86 -9.89 4.55
N TYR A 49 -4.43 -10.84 5.38
CA TYR A 49 -4.51 -12.28 5.08
C TYR A 49 -4.91 -13.08 6.32
N ASP A 50 -5.85 -14.00 6.14
CA ASP A 50 -6.37 -14.90 7.20
C ASP A 50 -6.87 -14.15 8.44
N LEU A 51 -7.59 -13.04 8.21
CA LEU A 51 -8.18 -12.20 9.25
C LEU A 51 -9.71 -12.31 9.23
N PRO A 52 -10.39 -12.22 10.39
CA PRO A 52 -11.84 -11.98 10.40
C PRO A 52 -12.17 -10.58 9.87
N GLN A 53 -13.39 -10.37 9.40
CA GLN A 53 -13.86 -9.09 8.86
C GLN A 53 -13.63 -7.91 9.82
N SER A 54 -13.89 -8.10 11.12
CA SER A 54 -13.65 -7.08 12.14
C SER A 54 -12.19 -6.62 12.25
N SER A 55 -11.24 -7.34 11.66
CA SER A 55 -9.82 -7.01 11.66
C SER A 55 -9.34 -6.46 10.32
N TRP A 56 -9.79 -7.01 9.19
CA TRP A 56 -9.34 -6.49 7.89
C TRP A 56 -10.14 -5.30 7.38
N TRP A 57 -11.40 -5.14 7.82
CA TRP A 57 -12.24 -4.02 7.41
C TRP A 57 -11.62 -2.69 7.84
N PHE A 58 -11.43 -1.78 6.87
CA PHE A 58 -10.69 -0.53 7.06
C PHE A 58 -9.32 -0.68 7.78
N GLN A 59 -8.66 -1.83 7.62
CA GLN A 59 -7.40 -2.17 8.30
C GLN A 59 -7.45 -1.98 9.83
N ALA A 60 -8.54 -2.45 10.46
CA ALA A 60 -8.74 -2.35 11.91
C ALA A 60 -7.69 -3.11 12.75
N ASP A 61 -7.03 -4.14 12.19
CA ASP A 61 -5.96 -4.91 12.85
C ASP A 61 -4.80 -4.04 13.34
N ARG A 62 -4.57 -2.92 12.64
CA ARG A 62 -3.53 -1.93 12.96
C ARG A 62 -4.12 -0.57 13.36
N GLY A 63 -5.43 -0.53 13.64
CA GLY A 63 -6.14 0.64 14.19
C GLY A 63 -6.40 1.76 13.18
N CYS A 64 -6.31 1.50 11.88
CA CYS A 64 -6.51 2.54 10.87
C CYS A 64 -7.94 3.07 10.83
N ASP A 65 -8.92 2.23 11.15
CA ASP A 65 -10.33 2.57 11.33
C ASP A 65 -10.57 3.71 12.36
N LYS A 66 -9.59 3.99 13.22
CA LYS A 66 -9.66 5.01 14.28
C LYS A 66 -8.79 6.24 14.02
N LEU A 67 -8.12 6.28 12.87
CA LEU A 67 -7.17 7.33 12.50
C LEU A 67 -7.70 8.05 11.26
N PRO A 68 -8.73 8.90 11.41
CA PRO A 68 -9.34 9.60 10.29
C PRO A 68 -8.35 10.55 9.62
N PRO A 69 -8.58 10.92 8.35
CA PRO A 69 -7.83 11.99 7.71
C PRO A 69 -8.02 13.33 8.45
N PRO A 70 -7.13 14.31 8.21
CA PRO A 70 -7.37 15.68 8.62
C PRO A 70 -8.74 16.19 8.16
N ALA A 71 -9.35 17.06 8.97
CA ALA A 71 -10.62 17.67 8.62
C ALA A 71 -10.54 18.39 7.27
N ASP A 72 -11.59 18.28 6.47
CA ASP A 72 -11.72 18.87 5.14
C ASP A 72 -10.74 18.34 4.06
N GLU A 73 -10.00 17.27 4.33
CA GLU A 73 -9.14 16.62 3.34
C GLU A 73 -9.86 15.47 2.63
N PHE A 74 -10.03 15.59 1.30
CA PHE A 74 -10.75 14.61 0.48
C PHE A 74 -10.02 14.33 -0.83
N LEU A 75 -10.04 13.08 -1.28
CA LEU A 75 -9.72 12.72 -2.66
C LEU A 75 -10.83 13.25 -3.58
N SER A 76 -10.51 14.23 -4.42
CA SER A 76 -11.46 14.81 -5.37
C SER A 76 -11.59 13.95 -6.62
N ILE A 77 -12.81 13.47 -6.90
CA ILE A 77 -13.12 12.62 -8.06
C ILE A 77 -13.99 13.43 -9.03
N PRO A 78 -13.42 14.00 -10.11
CA PRO A 78 -14.20 14.75 -11.09
C PRO A 78 -15.05 13.80 -11.95
N ALA A 79 -16.35 14.08 -12.05
CA ALA A 79 -17.26 13.29 -12.90
C ALA A 79 -16.82 13.34 -14.37
N GLY A 80 -16.59 12.16 -14.97
CA GLY A 80 -16.10 12.03 -16.35
C GLY A 80 -14.65 12.49 -16.55
N GLY A 81 -13.93 12.81 -15.48
CA GLY A 81 -12.51 13.16 -15.51
C GLY A 81 -11.60 12.02 -15.05
N ALA A 82 -10.34 12.36 -14.86
CA ALA A 82 -9.34 11.49 -14.25
C ALA A 82 -8.99 12.01 -12.85
N PHE A 83 -8.57 11.10 -11.99
CA PHE A 83 -7.95 11.40 -10.70
C PHE A 83 -6.67 10.57 -10.58
N THR A 84 -5.73 11.06 -9.76
CA THR A 84 -4.44 10.41 -9.55
C THR A 84 -4.27 10.10 -8.08
N VAL A 85 -3.75 8.91 -7.82
CA VAL A 85 -3.37 8.41 -6.49
C VAL A 85 -1.99 7.79 -6.61
N GLU A 86 -1.25 7.76 -5.52
CA GLU A 86 0.13 7.28 -5.51
C GLU A 86 0.20 5.91 -4.85
N ILE A 87 0.85 4.93 -5.47
CA ILE A 87 1.02 3.60 -4.89
C ILE A 87 2.48 3.46 -4.47
N ALA A 88 2.71 3.32 -3.16
CA ALA A 88 4.06 3.28 -2.60
C ALA A 88 4.15 2.34 -1.39
N ASN A 89 5.36 1.84 -1.10
CA ASN A 89 5.64 1.01 0.08
C ASN A 89 5.80 1.84 1.36
N ASN A 90 5.82 3.16 1.25
CA ASN A 90 5.90 4.11 2.34
C ASN A 90 5.38 5.48 1.85
N ARG A 91 4.68 6.21 2.73
CA ARG A 91 4.20 7.57 2.43
C ARG A 91 5.34 8.50 2.04
N ALA A 92 6.55 8.27 2.57
CA ALA A 92 7.75 9.04 2.28
C ALA A 92 8.00 9.23 0.77
N PHE A 93 7.64 8.23 -0.04
CA PHE A 93 7.86 8.21 -1.48
C PHE A 93 6.64 8.70 -2.27
N THR A 94 5.82 9.54 -1.64
CA THR A 94 4.64 10.15 -2.25
C THR A 94 4.67 11.66 -2.10
N THR A 95 3.87 12.39 -2.89
CA THR A 95 3.74 13.84 -2.77
C THR A 95 3.08 14.28 -1.46
N LEU A 96 2.54 13.33 -0.67
CA LEU A 96 1.93 13.58 0.63
C LEU A 96 2.95 13.71 1.78
N SER A 97 4.25 13.59 1.51
CA SER A 97 5.33 13.69 2.50
C SER A 97 6.51 14.48 1.98
N TYR A 98 7.25 15.14 2.88
CA TYR A 98 8.52 15.82 2.60
C TYR A 98 8.50 16.74 1.37
N ASP A 99 7.37 17.40 1.12
CA ASP A 99 7.14 18.24 -0.07
C ASP A 99 7.45 17.52 -1.41
N GLY A 100 7.28 16.19 -1.44
CA GLY A 100 7.56 15.34 -2.60
C GLY A 100 9.04 15.08 -2.88
N ALA A 101 9.94 15.43 -1.96
CA ALA A 101 11.40 15.37 -2.21
C ALA A 101 11.96 13.95 -2.39
N MET A 102 11.21 12.90 -2.03
CA MET A 102 11.60 11.49 -2.18
C MET A 102 10.71 10.72 -3.16
N VAL A 103 9.88 11.41 -3.94
CA VAL A 103 9.06 10.78 -4.98
C VAL A 103 9.95 10.33 -6.14
N SER A 104 9.66 9.15 -6.66
CA SER A 104 10.23 8.62 -7.91
C SER A 104 9.12 8.00 -8.76
N GLU A 105 9.45 7.50 -9.94
CA GLU A 105 8.48 6.71 -10.73
C GLU A 105 8.14 5.36 -10.07
N TRP A 106 8.93 4.92 -9.09
CA TRP A 106 8.81 3.62 -8.46
C TRP A 106 8.30 3.69 -7.02
N PRO A 107 7.59 2.63 -6.56
CA PRO A 107 6.92 2.63 -5.26
C PRO A 107 7.85 2.73 -4.04
N ASP A 108 9.15 2.57 -4.22
CA ASP A 108 10.21 2.58 -3.19
C ASP A 108 11.03 3.87 -3.13
N GLY A 109 10.71 4.85 -3.99
CA GLY A 109 11.47 6.10 -4.07
C GLY A 109 12.83 5.97 -4.74
N ALA A 110 13.13 4.84 -5.37
CA ALA A 110 14.39 4.60 -6.09
C ALA A 110 14.21 4.69 -7.62
N GLU A 111 15.32 4.84 -8.32
CA GLU A 111 15.35 4.84 -9.78
C GLU A 111 15.60 3.42 -10.30
N HIS A 112 14.68 2.89 -11.10
CA HIS A 112 14.84 1.60 -11.79
C HIS A 112 14.63 1.76 -13.31
N PRO A 113 15.25 0.91 -14.16
CA PRO A 113 15.06 0.94 -15.61
C PRO A 113 13.60 0.71 -16.05
N GLU A 114 13.19 1.25 -17.20
CA GLU A 114 11.82 1.05 -17.73
C GLU A 114 11.47 -0.44 -17.97
N ASP A 115 12.46 -1.26 -18.32
CA ASP A 115 12.33 -2.71 -18.56
C ASP A 115 12.62 -3.55 -17.31
N TRP A 116 12.54 -2.94 -16.12
CA TRP A 116 12.78 -3.65 -14.88
C TRP A 116 11.82 -4.83 -14.71
N ALA A 117 12.41 -5.99 -14.53
CA ALA A 117 11.75 -7.26 -14.40
C ALA A 117 12.46 -8.10 -13.34
N GLY A 118 11.76 -9.10 -12.83
CA GLY A 118 12.30 -10.08 -11.92
C GLY A 118 13.49 -10.83 -12.51
N GLU A 119 14.31 -11.37 -11.62
CA GLU A 119 15.47 -12.16 -12.00
C GLU A 119 15.06 -13.41 -12.81
N TRP A 120 16.05 -14.03 -13.45
CA TRP A 120 15.85 -15.19 -14.33
C TRP A 120 14.85 -14.90 -15.45
N ASP A 121 15.08 -13.86 -16.26
CA ASP A 121 14.27 -13.57 -17.45
C ASP A 121 12.77 -13.32 -17.11
N GLY A 122 12.50 -12.60 -16.02
CA GLY A 122 11.14 -12.29 -15.56
C GLY A 122 10.37 -13.50 -15.03
N LYS A 123 11.05 -14.57 -14.62
CA LYS A 123 10.40 -15.75 -14.00
C LYS A 123 10.26 -15.61 -12.50
N GLU A 124 11.08 -14.79 -11.87
CA GLU A 124 10.95 -14.42 -10.47
C GLU A 124 10.18 -13.10 -10.31
N CYS A 125 9.76 -12.81 -9.08
CA CYS A 125 9.19 -11.49 -8.77
C CYS A 125 10.24 -10.39 -8.98
N LEU A 126 9.78 -9.14 -9.09
CA LEU A 126 10.67 -7.99 -9.06
C LEU A 126 11.68 -8.12 -7.89
N PRO A 127 12.96 -7.80 -8.11
CA PRO A 127 13.99 -7.92 -7.09
C PRO A 127 13.75 -6.93 -5.93
N ASP A 128 14.59 -6.99 -4.90
CA ASP A 128 14.53 -6.10 -3.74
C ASP A 128 14.39 -4.64 -4.19
N GLY A 129 13.31 -3.98 -3.75
CA GLY A 129 12.92 -2.65 -4.20
C GLY A 129 11.59 -2.61 -4.98
N GLY A 130 11.15 -3.72 -5.56
CA GLY A 130 9.93 -3.69 -6.40
C GLY A 130 8.64 -3.48 -5.62
N PHE A 131 8.63 -3.97 -4.38
CA PHE A 131 7.51 -4.03 -3.45
C PHE A 131 6.15 -4.50 -4.03
N MET A 132 6.13 -5.01 -5.26
CA MET A 132 4.92 -5.43 -5.96
C MET A 132 4.96 -6.93 -6.23
N HIS A 133 3.82 -7.59 -6.05
CA HIS A 133 3.64 -9.00 -6.41
C HIS A 133 3.45 -9.18 -7.92
N ALA A 134 4.46 -8.80 -8.70
CA ALA A 134 4.50 -8.96 -10.15
C ALA A 134 5.94 -9.30 -10.59
N GLN A 135 6.08 -9.98 -11.72
CA GLN A 135 7.40 -10.23 -12.34
C GLN A 135 7.86 -9.08 -13.23
N ASN A 136 6.94 -8.31 -13.79
CA ASN A 136 7.19 -7.15 -14.63
C ASN A 136 5.86 -6.40 -14.81
N ARG A 137 5.89 -5.27 -15.52
CA ARG A 137 4.69 -4.46 -15.82
C ARG A 137 3.54 -5.29 -16.43
N SER A 138 3.85 -6.18 -17.38
CA SER A 138 2.86 -7.04 -18.06
C SER A 138 2.34 -8.21 -17.20
N MET A 139 2.70 -8.27 -15.91
CA MET A 139 2.17 -9.24 -14.95
C MET A 139 1.41 -8.59 -13.77
N ALA A 140 1.25 -7.27 -13.75
CA ALA A 140 0.41 -6.59 -12.76
C ALA A 140 -1.06 -6.98 -12.91
N ALA A 141 -1.76 -7.28 -11.81
CA ALA A 141 -3.15 -7.77 -11.86
C ALA A 141 -4.22 -6.66 -11.94
N GLY A 142 -3.81 -5.38 -11.91
CA GLY A 142 -4.70 -4.23 -11.85
C GLY A 142 -5.19 -3.89 -10.44
N THR A 143 -5.85 -2.75 -10.31
CA THR A 143 -6.44 -2.26 -9.05
C THR A 143 -7.80 -1.60 -9.30
N ALA A 144 -8.57 -1.41 -8.23
CA ALA A 144 -9.93 -0.85 -8.30
C ALA A 144 -10.20 0.16 -7.19
N TRP A 145 -11.05 1.13 -7.48
CA TRP A 145 -11.64 2.05 -6.51
C TRP A 145 -13.11 1.73 -6.31
N ALA A 146 -13.50 1.58 -5.05
CA ALA A 146 -14.89 1.41 -4.64
C ALA A 146 -15.40 2.64 -3.88
N ILE A 147 -16.70 2.88 -3.94
CA ILE A 147 -17.37 3.99 -3.27
C ILE A 147 -18.64 3.50 -2.56
N ALA A 148 -18.91 4.05 -1.37
CA ALA A 148 -20.19 3.98 -0.69
C ALA A 148 -20.70 5.41 -0.46
N TYR A 149 -21.99 5.66 -0.69
CA TYR A 149 -22.61 6.96 -0.49
C TYR A 149 -23.11 7.10 0.96
N GLU A 150 -22.17 7.17 1.90
CA GLU A 150 -22.42 7.31 3.33
C GLU A 150 -21.41 8.29 3.93
N SER A 151 -21.87 9.13 4.84
CA SER A 151 -21.08 10.14 5.55
C SER A 151 -20.41 9.64 6.82
N ASP A 152 -21.04 8.69 7.53
CA ASP A 152 -20.50 8.05 8.72
C ASP A 152 -19.83 6.73 8.35
N VAL A 153 -18.49 6.69 8.40
CA VAL A 153 -17.72 5.49 8.05
C VAL A 153 -18.14 4.26 8.88
N ALA A 154 -18.63 4.47 10.11
CA ALA A 154 -19.06 3.38 10.98
C ALA A 154 -20.34 2.68 10.49
N MET A 155 -21.07 3.30 9.55
CA MET A 155 -22.27 2.77 8.93
C MET A 155 -22.00 2.09 7.58
N VAL A 156 -20.77 2.14 7.07
CA VAL A 156 -20.40 1.52 5.79
C VAL A 156 -20.19 0.01 5.98
N GLU A 157 -20.98 -0.78 5.24
CA GLU A 157 -20.83 -2.23 5.15
C GLU A 157 -20.15 -2.64 3.82
N MET A 158 -19.72 -3.89 3.73
CA MET A 158 -19.07 -4.42 2.51
C MET A 158 -20.01 -4.38 1.30
N GLU A 159 -21.30 -4.60 1.55
CA GLU A 159 -22.36 -4.65 0.56
C GLU A 159 -22.70 -3.28 -0.02
N ASP A 160 -22.29 -2.19 0.63
CA ASP A 160 -22.49 -0.83 0.16
C ASP A 160 -21.46 -0.41 -0.90
N LEU A 161 -20.31 -1.12 -0.97
CA LEU A 161 -19.21 -0.78 -1.84
C LEU A 161 -19.50 -1.11 -3.31
N VAL A 162 -19.47 -0.09 -4.16
CA VAL A 162 -19.56 -0.23 -5.62
C VAL A 162 -18.25 0.15 -6.27
N VAL A 163 -17.67 -0.75 -7.07
CA VAL A 163 -16.50 -0.43 -7.91
C VAL A 163 -16.91 0.55 -9.00
N PHE A 164 -16.32 1.75 -9.01
CA PHE A 164 -16.65 2.80 -9.98
C PHE A 164 -15.50 3.12 -10.95
N SER A 165 -14.27 2.70 -10.62
CA SER A 165 -13.09 2.90 -11.47
C SER A 165 -12.13 1.73 -11.30
N VAL A 166 -11.51 1.32 -12.40
CA VAL A 166 -10.47 0.29 -12.44
C VAL A 166 -9.29 0.80 -13.25
N LEU A 167 -8.09 0.37 -12.87
CA LEU A 167 -6.91 0.50 -13.70
C LEU A 167 -6.41 -0.92 -14.00
N GLU A 168 -6.67 -1.33 -15.24
CA GLU A 168 -6.14 -2.57 -15.81
C GLU A 168 -4.66 -2.38 -16.21
N GLN A 169 -3.98 -3.49 -16.47
CA GLN A 169 -2.60 -3.50 -16.93
C GLN A 169 -2.43 -2.97 -18.36
#